data_AF-A0AA35J6P5-F1
#
_entry.id   AF-A0AA35J6P5-F1
#
_cell.length_a   1.000
_cell.length_b   1.000
_cell.length_c   1.000
_cell.angle_alpha   90.00
_cell.angle_beta   90.00
_cell.angle_gamma   90.00
#
_symmetry.space_group_name_H-M   'P 1'
#
loop_
_entity.id
_entity.type
_entity.pdbx_description
1 polymer ?
#
loop_
_entity_poly.entity_id
_entity_poly.type
_entity_poly.pdbx_seq_one_letter_code
_entity_poly.pdbx_strand_id
1 'polypeptide(L)'
;MGVYLGALFSLLVIEMAVLFILVLPLPQRMRKWLYLRYHAVISNKKSRTYIMVIMIFVGLLFIDSWKRAQIKVSTYHNPRNPYVRNSVTPVNALAARAYNQRNVYISGFIIYFFICILTVMSILRRIVEWNDRVKSGDAILKAKLKQKQKYLNDLKKKM
;
A
#
# COMPACT_ATOMS: atom_id res chain seq x y z
N MET A 1 -20.58 -17.34 -6.68
CA MET A 1 -19.86 -16.80 -5.50
C MET A 1 -18.34 -16.67 -5.66
N GLY A 2 -17.64 -17.46 -6.47
CA GLY A 2 -16.17 -17.40 -6.54
C GLY A 2 -15.56 -16.17 -7.23
N VAL A 3 -16.18 -15.64 -8.29
CA VAL A 3 -15.51 -14.69 -9.22
C VAL A 3 -15.09 -13.38 -8.56
N TYR A 4 -15.95 -12.72 -7.78
CA TYR A 4 -15.60 -11.48 -7.08
C TYR A 4 -14.47 -11.70 -6.07
N LEU A 5 -14.46 -12.85 -5.42
CA LEU A 5 -13.45 -13.20 -4.41
C LEU A 5 -12.11 -13.49 -5.06
N GLY A 6 -12.11 -14.19 -6.21
CA GLY A 6 -10.93 -14.38 -7.04
C GLY A 6 -10.33 -13.06 -7.51
N ALA A 7 -11.16 -12.12 -7.98
CA ALA A 7 -10.70 -10.78 -8.38
C ALA A 7 -10.08 -9.99 -7.22
N LEU A 8 -10.71 -9.97 -6.04
CA LEU A 8 -10.15 -9.34 -4.84
C LEU A 8 -8.84 -10.01 -4.39
N PHE A 9 -8.78 -11.34 -4.42
CA PHE A 9 -7.58 -12.10 -4.08
C PHE A 9 -6.44 -11.83 -5.07
N SER A 10 -6.72 -11.77 -6.37
CA SER A 10 -5.74 -11.38 -7.39
C SER A 10 -5.22 -9.95 -7.18
N LEU A 11 -6.10 -9.00 -6.85
CA LEU A 11 -5.71 -7.63 -6.50
C LEU A 11 -4.78 -7.60 -5.28
N LEU A 12 -5.15 -8.31 -4.21
CA LEU A 12 -4.34 -8.43 -2.99
C LEU A 12 -2.96 -9.05 -3.26
N VAL A 13 -2.87 -10.10 -4.08
CA VAL A 13 -1.58 -10.73 -4.46
C VAL A 13 -0.72 -9.77 -5.28
N ILE A 14 -1.31 -8.98 -6.18
CA ILE A 14 -0.60 -7.94 -6.93
C ILE A 14 -0.09 -6.83 -5.99
N GLU A 15 -0.91 -6.34 -5.06
CA GLU A 15 -0.49 -5.33 -4.09
C GLU A 15 0.61 -5.83 -3.14
N MET A 16 0.52 -7.08 -2.67
CA MET A 16 1.59 -7.72 -1.89
C MET A 16 2.90 -7.81 -2.67
N ALA A 17 2.85 -8.24 -3.94
CA ALA A 17 4.04 -8.33 -4.78
C ALA A 17 4.66 -6.95 -5.06
N VAL A 18 3.84 -5.94 -5.38
CA VAL A 18 4.27 -4.56 -5.58
C VAL A 18 4.90 -3.98 -4.31
N LEU A 19 4.27 -4.17 -3.16
CA LEU A 19 4.77 -3.68 -1.88
C LEU A 19 6.07 -4.38 -1.46
N PHE A 20 6.17 -5.69 -1.65
CA PHE A 20 7.40 -6.45 -1.38
C PHE A 20 8.57 -5.92 -2.23
N ILE A 21 8.37 -5.75 -3.55
CA ILE A 21 9.35 -5.15 -4.45
C ILE A 21 9.74 -3.73 -4.01
N LEU A 22 8.79 -2.94 -3.51
CA LEU A 22 9.00 -1.54 -3.12
C LEU A 22 9.69 -1.37 -1.74
N VAL A 23 9.54 -2.35 -0.84
CA VAL A 23 10.16 -2.39 0.50
C VAL A 23 11.61 -2.90 0.44
N LEU A 24 11.95 -3.72 -0.54
CA LEU A 24 13.34 -4.17 -0.76
C LEU A 24 14.31 -2.98 -0.94
N PRO A 25 15.61 -3.13 -0.58
CA PRO A 25 16.60 -2.06 -0.67
C PRO A 25 17.09 -1.80 -2.11
N LEU A 26 16.17 -1.41 -3.01
CA LEU A 26 16.44 -1.25 -4.44
C LEU A 26 17.61 -0.28 -4.73
N PRO A 27 18.39 -0.47 -5.81
CA PRO A 27 19.38 0.52 -6.26
C PRO A 27 18.70 1.81 -6.73
N GLN A 28 19.41 2.95 -6.61
CA GLN A 28 18.81 4.28 -6.81
C GLN A 28 18.18 4.50 -8.20
N ARG A 29 18.74 3.88 -9.26
CA ARG A 29 18.18 3.94 -10.63
C ARG A 29 16.75 3.37 -10.66
N MET A 30 16.51 2.23 -10.02
CA MET A 30 15.20 1.59 -9.94
C MET A 30 14.23 2.42 -9.08
N ARG A 31 14.67 2.97 -7.94
CA ARG A 31 13.82 3.86 -7.13
C ARG A 31 13.33 5.06 -7.95
N LYS A 32 14.22 5.74 -8.68
CA LYS A 32 13.85 6.90 -9.51
C LYS A 32 12.91 6.51 -10.66
N TRP A 33 13.09 5.34 -11.27
CA TRP A 33 12.19 4.82 -12.31
C TRP A 33 10.79 4.48 -11.77
N LEU A 34 10.70 3.73 -10.66
CA LEU A 34 9.43 3.41 -9.99
C LEU A 34 8.69 4.66 -9.55
N TYR A 35 9.39 5.62 -8.95
CA TYR A 35 8.86 6.93 -8.58
C TYR A 35 8.23 7.67 -9.77
N LEU A 36 8.96 7.80 -10.88
CA LEU A 36 8.48 8.48 -12.09
C LEU A 36 7.26 7.76 -12.69
N ARG A 37 7.28 6.42 -12.74
CA ARG A 37 6.16 5.64 -13.28
C ARG A 37 4.90 5.76 -12.41
N TYR A 38 5.05 5.71 -11.10
CA TYR A 38 3.97 5.92 -10.14
C TYR A 38 3.38 7.34 -10.23
N HIS A 39 4.23 8.36 -10.30
CA HIS A 39 3.78 9.75 -10.50
C HIS A 39 3.06 9.96 -11.84
N ALA A 40 3.51 9.32 -12.92
CA ALA A 40 2.81 9.35 -14.21
C ALA A 40 1.41 8.71 -14.14
N VAL A 41 1.24 7.63 -13.37
CA VAL A 41 -0.07 6.99 -13.17
C VAL A 41 -1.01 7.85 -12.32
N ILE A 42 -0.52 8.51 -11.27
CA ILE A 42 -1.36 9.31 -10.35
C ILE A 42 -1.63 10.74 -10.85
N SER A 43 -0.71 11.33 -11.61
CA SER A 43 -0.91 12.66 -12.22
C SER A 43 -2.03 12.65 -13.25
N ASN A 44 -2.21 11.53 -13.96
CA ASN A 44 -3.32 11.32 -14.89
C ASN A 44 -4.67 11.26 -14.15
N LYS A 45 -5.50 12.29 -14.37
CA LYS A 45 -6.83 12.42 -13.73
C LYS A 45 -7.70 11.17 -13.90
N LYS A 46 -7.70 10.55 -15.08
CA LYS A 46 -8.49 9.35 -15.40
C LYS A 46 -8.14 8.16 -14.48
N SER A 47 -6.86 7.80 -14.39
CA SER A 47 -6.39 6.70 -13.54
C SER A 47 -6.56 7.00 -12.05
N ARG A 48 -6.39 8.25 -11.61
CA ARG A 48 -6.73 8.64 -10.23
C ARG A 48 -8.20 8.37 -9.90
N THR A 49 -9.13 8.68 -10.80
CA THR A 49 -10.56 8.38 -10.62
C THR A 49 -10.81 6.86 -10.54
N TYR A 50 -10.24 6.06 -11.44
CA TYR A 50 -10.41 4.60 -11.39
C TYR A 50 -9.90 4.00 -10.06
N ILE A 51 -8.72 4.42 -9.59
CA ILE A 51 -8.16 3.98 -8.30
C ILE A 51 -9.08 4.37 -7.14
N MET A 52 -9.61 5.60 -7.13
CA MET A 52 -10.54 6.05 -6.09
C MET A 52 -11.86 5.27 -6.09
N VAL A 53 -12.42 4.96 -7.28
CA VAL A 53 -13.65 4.14 -7.40
C VAL A 53 -13.43 2.72 -6.89
N ILE A 54 -12.30 2.09 -7.24
CA ILE A 54 -11.93 0.75 -6.74
C ILE A 54 -11.79 0.78 -5.20
N MET A 55 -11.09 1.76 -4.64
CA MET A 55 -10.91 1.88 -3.19
C MET A 55 -12.22 2.10 -2.43
N ILE A 56 -13.14 2.91 -2.97
CA ILE A 56 -14.48 3.09 -2.39
C ILE A 56 -15.26 1.76 -2.44
N PHE A 57 -15.20 1.03 -3.56
CA PHE A 57 -15.89 -0.25 -3.71
C PHE A 57 -15.35 -1.32 -2.76
N VAL A 58 -14.02 -1.44 -2.59
CA VAL A 58 -13.41 -2.33 -1.59
C VAL A 58 -13.78 -1.89 -0.16
N GLY A 59 -13.82 -0.59 0.12
CA GLY A 59 -14.28 -0.05 1.41
C GLY A 59 -15.72 -0.43 1.75
N LEU A 60 -16.64 -0.33 0.79
CA LEU A 60 -18.04 -0.77 0.96
C LEU A 60 -18.13 -2.28 1.19
N LEU A 61 -17.38 -3.08 0.43
CA LEU A 61 -17.32 -4.54 0.61
C LEU A 61 -16.75 -4.94 1.98
N PHE A 62 -15.77 -4.20 2.50
CA PHE A 62 -15.24 -4.40 3.84
C PHE A 62 -16.29 -4.11 4.92
N ILE A 63 -16.99 -2.97 4.83
CA ILE A 63 -17.99 -2.54 5.82
C ILE A 63 -19.15 -3.53 5.91
N ASP A 64 -19.70 -4.00 4.79
CA ASP A 64 -20.82 -4.94 4.84
C ASP A 64 -20.38 -6.40 5.14
N SER A 65 -19.20 -6.83 4.68
CA SER A 65 -18.61 -8.10 5.14
C SER A 65 -18.39 -8.06 6.67
N TRP A 66 -17.95 -6.92 7.21
CA TRP A 66 -17.79 -6.71 8.65
C TRP A 66 -19.13 -6.80 9.38
N LYS A 67 -20.15 -6.07 8.90
CA LYS A 67 -21.51 -6.12 9.45
C LYS A 67 -22.08 -7.55 9.44
N ARG A 68 -21.80 -8.34 8.39
CA ARG A 68 -22.23 -9.75 8.28
C ARG A 68 -21.37 -10.74 9.07
N ALA A 69 -20.12 -10.43 9.38
CA ALA A 69 -19.24 -11.23 10.24
C ALA A 69 -19.58 -11.12 11.75
N GLN A 70 -20.19 -10.00 12.15
CA GLN A 70 -20.56 -9.69 13.54
C GLN A 70 -21.93 -10.25 13.98
N ILE A 71 -22.55 -11.13 13.19
CA ILE A 71 -23.81 -11.82 13.57
C ILE A 71 -23.57 -12.62 14.86
N LYS A 72 -24.39 -12.37 15.89
CA LYS A 72 -24.34 -13.06 17.18
C LYS A 72 -24.67 -14.55 17.00
N VAL A 73 -23.74 -15.42 17.40
CA VAL A 73 -23.92 -16.87 17.37
C VAL A 73 -24.42 -17.34 18.73
N SER A 74 -25.60 -17.97 18.76
CA SER A 74 -26.12 -18.65 19.95
C SER A 74 -25.65 -20.09 19.93
N THR A 75 -24.58 -20.36 20.68
CA THR A 75 -24.11 -21.73 20.99
C THR A 75 -24.87 -22.27 22.20
N TYR A 76 -25.14 -23.58 22.20
CA TYR A 76 -25.96 -24.22 23.23
C TYR A 76 -25.35 -24.05 24.64
N HIS A 77 -26.11 -23.46 25.57
CA HIS A 77 -26.16 -23.66 27.04
C HIS A 77 -26.51 -22.35 27.77
N ASN A 78 -27.80 -22.18 28.08
CA ASN A 78 -28.23 -21.42 29.25
C ASN A 78 -29.16 -22.30 30.08
N PRO A 79 -28.70 -22.92 31.18
CA PRO A 79 -29.49 -23.88 31.97
C PRO A 79 -30.57 -23.22 32.86
N ARG A 80 -30.73 -21.89 32.81
CA ARG A 80 -31.55 -21.14 33.79
C ARG A 80 -33.01 -20.85 33.39
N ASN A 81 -33.50 -21.26 32.21
CA ASN A 81 -34.91 -21.00 31.87
C ASN A 81 -35.52 -22.06 30.94
N PRO A 82 -36.44 -22.93 31.42
CA PRO A 82 -37.06 -23.98 30.62
C PRO A 82 -38.10 -23.46 29.61
N TYR A 83 -38.59 -22.22 29.76
CA TYR A 83 -39.58 -21.62 28.86
C TYR A 83 -38.95 -20.93 27.63
N VAL A 84 -37.63 -20.71 27.64
CA VAL A 84 -36.91 -20.17 26.48
C VAL A 84 -36.57 -21.33 25.54
N ARG A 85 -37.34 -21.46 24.46
CA ARG A 85 -37.06 -22.42 23.37
C ARG A 85 -35.73 -22.07 22.69
N ASN A 86 -34.65 -22.63 23.19
CA ASN A 86 -33.27 -22.35 22.77
C ASN A 86 -33.07 -22.60 21.27
N SER A 87 -33.18 -21.53 20.47
CA SER A 87 -32.90 -21.55 19.04
C SER A 87 -31.39 -21.63 18.80
N VAL A 88 -30.90 -22.87 18.68
CA VAL A 88 -29.54 -23.17 18.23
C VAL A 88 -29.29 -22.43 16.93
N THR A 89 -28.17 -21.70 16.82
CA THR A 89 -27.85 -21.08 15.52
C THR A 89 -27.57 -22.16 14.48
N PRO A 90 -28.26 -22.15 13.33
CA PRO A 90 -28.14 -23.23 12.36
C PRO A 90 -26.75 -23.23 11.72
N VAL A 91 -26.26 -24.42 11.34
CA VAL A 91 -24.92 -24.60 10.74
C VAL A 91 -24.71 -23.66 9.53
N ASN A 92 -25.76 -23.42 8.75
CA ASN A 92 -25.76 -22.49 7.61
C ASN A 92 -25.42 -21.04 8.02
N ALA A 93 -25.88 -20.57 9.19
CA ALA A 93 -25.55 -19.24 9.71
C ALA A 93 -24.10 -19.17 10.21
N LEU A 94 -23.59 -20.25 10.82
CA LEU A 94 -22.19 -20.35 11.24
C LEU A 94 -21.24 -20.38 10.04
N ALA A 95 -21.58 -21.15 9.00
CA ALA A 95 -20.84 -21.17 7.73
C ALA A 95 -20.88 -19.80 7.03
N ALA A 96 -22.05 -19.16 6.96
CA ALA A 96 -22.18 -17.80 6.42
C ALA A 96 -21.31 -16.79 7.19
N ARG A 97 -21.24 -16.88 8.52
CA ARG A 97 -20.36 -16.04 9.34
C ARG A 97 -18.88 -16.25 8.98
N ALA A 98 -18.43 -17.51 8.87
CA ALA A 98 -17.05 -17.83 8.49
C ALA A 98 -16.67 -17.30 7.09
N TYR A 99 -17.58 -17.40 6.12
CA TYR A 99 -17.38 -16.81 4.79
C TYR A 99 -17.25 -15.27 4.84
N ASN A 100 -18.09 -14.58 5.61
CA ASN A 100 -17.99 -13.13 5.77
C ASN A 100 -16.72 -12.71 6.52
N GLN A 101 -16.29 -13.47 7.54
CA GLN A 101 -15.00 -13.25 8.22
C GLN A 101 -13.82 -13.33 7.25
N ARG A 102 -13.75 -14.35 6.39
CA ARG A 102 -12.71 -14.43 5.35
C ARG A 102 -12.73 -13.22 4.40
N ASN A 103 -13.92 -12.79 3.98
CA ASN A 103 -14.08 -11.65 3.09
C ASN A 103 -13.64 -10.31 3.75
N VAL A 104 -13.90 -10.15 5.05
CA VAL A 104 -13.38 -9.03 5.89
C VAL A 104 -11.86 -8.99 5.83
N TYR A 105 -11.18 -10.10 6.08
CA TYR A 105 -9.71 -10.12 6.11
C TYR A 105 -9.14 -9.74 4.73
N ILE A 106 -9.65 -10.33 3.64
CA ILE A 106 -9.18 -10.04 2.28
C ILE A 106 -9.37 -8.55 1.92
N SER A 107 -10.57 -8.00 2.13
CA SER A 107 -10.85 -6.58 1.80
C SER A 107 -10.12 -5.60 2.74
N GLY A 108 -9.92 -5.96 4.00
CA GLY A 108 -9.13 -5.18 4.96
C GLY A 108 -7.63 -5.14 4.61
N PHE A 109 -7.07 -6.27 4.17
CA PHE A 109 -5.67 -6.32 3.73
C PHE A 109 -5.42 -5.50 2.45
N ILE A 110 -6.36 -5.47 1.49
CA ILE A 110 -6.27 -4.59 0.31
C ILE A 110 -6.18 -3.11 0.74
N ILE A 111 -7.10 -2.67 1.61
CA ILE A 111 -7.11 -1.29 2.12
C ILE A 111 -5.81 -0.96 2.87
N TYR A 112 -5.30 -1.90 3.66
CA TYR A 112 -4.02 -1.78 4.37
C TYR A 112 -2.82 -1.66 3.39
N PHE A 113 -2.68 -2.57 2.43
CA PHE A 113 -1.56 -2.55 1.48
C PHE A 113 -1.60 -1.31 0.59
N PHE A 114 -2.78 -0.84 0.18
CA PHE A 114 -2.93 0.44 -0.50
C PHE A 114 -2.34 1.61 0.31
N ILE A 115 -2.70 1.74 1.59
CA ILE A 115 -2.17 2.78 2.50
C ILE A 115 -0.64 2.64 2.68
N CYS A 116 -0.14 1.41 2.79
CA CYS A 116 1.30 1.15 2.88
C CYS A 116 2.03 1.55 1.59
N ILE A 117 1.48 1.27 0.41
CA ILE A 117 2.06 1.70 -0.89
C ILE A 117 2.13 3.23 -0.96
N LEU A 118 1.08 3.96 -0.54
CA LEU A 118 1.12 5.43 -0.46
C LEU A 118 2.26 5.92 0.46
N THR A 119 2.39 5.30 1.64
CA THR A 119 3.41 5.64 2.64
C THR A 119 4.83 5.38 2.12
N VAL A 120 5.10 4.20 1.57
CA VAL A 120 6.42 3.83 1.05
C VAL A 120 6.78 4.69 -0.17
N MET A 121 5.82 5.01 -1.06
CA MET A 121 6.07 5.94 -2.17
C MET A 121 6.41 7.37 -1.70
N SER A 122 5.78 7.84 -0.61
CA SER A 122 6.12 9.13 0.01
C SER A 122 7.54 9.13 0.58
N ILE A 123 7.94 8.06 1.28
CA ILE A 123 9.31 7.88 1.79
C ILE A 123 10.32 7.81 0.64
N LEU A 124 10.02 7.01 -0.39
CA LEU A 124 10.87 6.82 -1.56
C LEU A 124 11.06 8.13 -2.34
N ARG A 125 10.00 8.94 -2.49
CA ARG A 125 10.08 10.30 -3.03
C ARG A 125 11.11 11.16 -2.26
N ARG A 126 10.98 11.23 -0.93
CA ARG A 126 11.92 11.99 -0.08
C ARG A 126 13.36 11.51 -0.26
N ILE A 127 13.58 10.20 -0.33
CA ILE A 127 14.90 9.60 -0.57
C ILE A 127 15.47 10.02 -1.95
N VAL A 128 14.66 10.02 -3.01
CA VAL A 128 15.11 10.46 -4.35
C VAL A 128 15.46 11.95 -4.36
N GLU A 129 14.59 12.81 -3.80
CA GLU A 129 14.84 14.25 -3.71
C GLU A 129 16.10 14.58 -2.90
N TRP A 130 16.34 13.91 -1.78
CA TRP A 130 17.58 14.08 -0.99
C TRP A 130 18.82 13.66 -1.78
N ASN A 131 18.78 12.51 -2.47
CA ASN A 131 19.92 12.02 -3.24
C ASN A 131 20.28 12.91 -4.44
N ASP A 132 19.30 13.50 -5.12
CA ASP A 132 19.55 14.44 -6.21
C ASP A 132 20.10 15.79 -5.70
N ARG A 133 19.67 16.24 -4.51
CA ARG A 133 20.24 17.42 -3.83
C ARG A 133 21.71 17.23 -3.45
N VAL A 134 22.06 16.09 -2.83
CA VAL A 134 23.45 15.77 -2.44
C VAL A 134 24.38 15.77 -3.66
N LYS A 135 24.01 15.06 -4.74
CA LYS A 135 24.81 15.02 -6.00
C LYS A 135 24.99 16.40 -6.64
N SER A 136 23.98 17.26 -6.52
CA SER A 136 24.06 18.64 -7.00
C SER A 136 25.05 19.46 -6.18
N GLY A 137 25.05 19.30 -4.85
CA GLY A 137 26.05 19.89 -3.95
C GLY A 137 27.48 19.41 -4.25
N ASP A 138 27.67 18.09 -4.43
CA ASP A 138 28.96 17.49 -4.80
C ASP A 138 29.49 18.05 -6.13
N ALA A 139 28.62 18.24 -7.13
CA ALA A 139 28.99 18.81 -8.42
C ALA A 139 29.45 20.28 -8.30
N ILE A 140 28.73 21.10 -7.52
CA ILE A 140 29.10 22.50 -7.22
C ILE A 140 30.43 22.56 -6.46
N LEU A 141 30.64 21.69 -5.47
CA LEU A 141 31.89 21.63 -4.71
C LEU A 141 33.07 21.23 -5.62
N LYS A 142 32.92 20.21 -6.46
CA LYS A 142 33.94 19.78 -7.44
C LYS A 142 34.25 20.88 -8.46
N ALA A 143 33.26 21.64 -8.90
CA ALA A 143 33.47 22.80 -9.78
C ALA A 143 34.29 23.90 -9.09
N LYS A 144 33.94 24.28 -7.85
CA LYS A 144 34.70 25.26 -7.05
C LYS A 144 36.15 24.82 -6.78
N LEU A 145 36.36 23.54 -6.46
CA LEU A 145 37.70 22.98 -6.27
C LEU A 145 38.53 23.03 -7.57
N LYS A 146 37.94 22.67 -8.72
CA LYS A 146 38.61 22.74 -10.03
C LYS A 146 38.96 24.20 -10.40
N GLN A 147 38.09 25.16 -10.10
CA GLN A 147 38.35 26.58 -10.31
C GLN A 147 39.49 27.09 -9.41
N LYS A 148 39.48 26.74 -8.11
CA LYS A 148 40.56 27.08 -7.17
C LYS A 148 41.91 26.48 -7.61
N GLN A 149 41.92 25.23 -8.06
CA GLN A 149 43.15 24.61 -8.57
C GLN A 149 43.67 25.30 -9.84
N LYS A 150 42.79 25.70 -10.77
CA LYS A 150 43.20 26.48 -11.94
C LYS A 150 43.86 27.80 -11.52
N TYR A 151 43.22 28.56 -10.62
CA TYR A 151 43.75 29.82 -10.10
C TYR A 151 45.13 29.66 -9.44
N LEU A 152 45.34 28.60 -8.65
CA LEU A 152 46.64 28.29 -8.04
C LEU A 152 47.71 27.90 -9.08
N ASN A 153 47.33 27.20 -10.15
CA ASN A 153 48.25 26.87 -11.25
C ASN A 153 48.61 28.11 -12.07
N ASP A 154 47.64 28.98 -12.35
CA ASP A 154 47.85 30.24 -13.09
C ASP A 154 48.74 31.22 -12.28
N LEU A 155 48.63 31.22 -10.95
CA LEU A 155 49.55 31.92 -10.03
C LEU A 155 50.98 31.36 -10.09
N LYS A 156 51.13 30.03 -10.01
CA LYS A 156 52.43 29.34 -10.12
C LYS A 156 53.13 29.48 -11.48
N LYS A 157 52.48 30.06 -12.48
CA LYS A 157 53.05 30.37 -13.81
C LYS A 157 53.42 31.86 -13.96
N LYS A 158 53.16 32.70 -12.95
CA LYS A 158 53.48 34.13 -12.92
C LYS A 158 54.59 34.49 -11.91
N MET A 159 55.07 33.51 -11.17
CA MET A 159 56.27 33.52 -10.33
C MET A 159 57.29 32.59 -10.97
#